data_AF-A0AA39IPI5-F1
#
_entry.id   AF-A0AA39IPI5-F1
#
_cell.length_a   1.000
_cell.length_b   1.000
_cell.length_c   1.000
_cell.angle_alpha   90.00
_cell.angle_beta   90.00
_cell.angle_gamma   90.00
#
_symmetry.space_group_name_H-M   'P 1'
#
loop_
_entity.id
_entity.type
_entity.pdbx_description
1 polymer ?
#
loop_
_entity_poly.entity_id
_entity_poly.type
_entity_poly.pdbx_seq_one_letter_code
_entity_poly.pdbx_strand_id
1 'polypeptide(L)'
;MCVLELKRQEKFMQKATLAAQRTLLRNLMLMTAVPAFLGGTPLAIAIFFIYYHEIPYARQIVAISILVVANHGTVYGILTLCLFSSYRKAVKEFVRWPLLKLNRLLPKNWQMHSQTWAIKVTAVS
;
A
#
# COMPACT_ATOMS: atom_id res chain seq x y z
N MET A 1 15.43 -12.42 -13.76
CA MET A 1 15.25 -13.71 -13.07
C MET A 1 13.84 -14.19 -13.37
N CYS A 2 13.69 -15.23 -14.18
CA CYS A 2 12.41 -15.64 -14.74
C CYS A 2 11.62 -16.49 -13.73
N VAL A 3 10.30 -16.43 -13.82
CA VAL A 3 9.39 -17.17 -12.93
C VAL A 3 9.50 -18.70 -13.17
N LEU A 4 10.01 -19.08 -14.35
CA LEU A 4 10.24 -20.46 -14.76
C LEU A 4 11.38 -21.14 -13.99
N GLU A 5 12.48 -20.44 -13.69
CA GLU A 5 13.58 -21.04 -12.90
C GLU A 5 13.14 -21.33 -11.46
N LEU A 6 12.26 -20.51 -10.88
CA LEU A 6 11.69 -20.75 -9.55
C LEU A 6 10.82 -22.00 -9.50
N LYS A 7 10.01 -22.25 -10.54
CA LYS A 7 9.25 -23.51 -10.67
C LYS A 7 10.14 -24.73 -10.85
N ARG A 8 11.29 -24.58 -11.48
CA ARG A 8 12.25 -25.68 -11.68
C ARG A 8 12.97 -26.05 -10.37
N GLN A 9 13.23 -25.08 -9.50
CA GLN A 9 13.87 -25.27 -8.19
C GLN A 9 12.88 -25.64 -7.07
N GLU A 10 11.56 -25.55 -7.32
CA GLU A 10 10.49 -25.94 -6.39
C GLU A 10 10.62 -27.39 -5.89
N LYS A 11 11.16 -28.30 -6.71
CA LYS A 11 11.39 -29.70 -6.34
C LYS A 11 12.51 -29.92 -5.33
N PHE A 12 13.45 -28.97 -5.19
CA PHE A 12 14.64 -29.09 -4.34
C PHE A 12 14.62 -28.18 -3.10
N MET A 13 13.65 -27.26 -3.01
CA MET A 13 13.68 -26.19 -2.02
C MET A 13 12.68 -26.42 -0.88
N GLN A 14 13.15 -26.21 0.35
CA GLN A 14 12.37 -26.35 1.59
C GLN A 14 11.08 -25.50 1.53
N LYS A 15 9.92 -26.08 1.89
CA LYS A 15 8.58 -25.47 1.73
C LYS A 15 8.45 -24.04 2.28
N ALA A 16 9.23 -23.68 3.31
CA ALA A 16 9.28 -22.34 3.89
C ALA A 16 9.83 -21.27 2.93
N THR A 17 10.85 -21.60 2.14
CA THR A 17 11.51 -20.68 1.21
C THR A 17 10.65 -20.41 -0.02
N LEU A 18 9.90 -21.43 -0.48
CA LEU A 18 8.94 -21.31 -1.58
C LEU A 18 7.78 -20.36 -1.25
N ALA A 19 7.26 -20.43 -0.02
CA ALA A 19 6.20 -19.53 0.44
C ALA A 19 6.67 -18.06 0.49
N ALA A 20 7.93 -17.83 0.88
CA ALA A 20 8.53 -16.50 0.87
C ALA A 20 8.68 -15.95 -0.56
N GLN A 21 9.18 -16.76 -1.50
CA GLN A 21 9.33 -16.38 -2.91
C GLN A 21 7.99 -16.10 -3.59
N ARG A 22 6.97 -16.93 -3.35
CA ARG A 22 5.62 -16.71 -3.90
C ARG A 22 4.97 -15.44 -3.38
N THR A 23 5.22 -15.11 -2.11
CA THR A 23 4.77 -13.86 -1.49
C THR A 23 5.49 -12.65 -2.09
N LEU A 24 6.80 -12.74 -2.33
CA LEU A 24 7.55 -11.69 -3.03
C LEU A 24 7.02 -11.48 -4.44
N LEU A 25 6.81 -12.55 -5.20
CA LEU A 25 6.32 -12.46 -6.57
C LEU A 25 4.94 -11.81 -6.65
N ARG A 26 4.02 -12.20 -5.76
CA ARG A 26 2.69 -11.60 -5.65
C ARG A 26 2.75 -10.12 -5.27
N ASN A 27 3.66 -9.75 -4.38
CA ASN A 27 3.87 -8.35 -4.02
C ASN A 27 4.46 -7.55 -5.20
N LEU A 28 5.43 -8.09 -5.94
CA LEU A 28 5.95 -7.43 -7.15
C LEU A 28 4.86 -7.23 -8.20
N MET A 29 3.99 -8.22 -8.40
CA MET A 29 2.87 -8.13 -9.35
C MET A 29 1.84 -7.06 -8.93
N LEU A 30 1.58 -6.91 -7.63
CA LEU A 30 0.77 -5.81 -7.10
C LEU A 30 1.48 -4.45 -7.25
N MET A 31 2.80 -4.39 -7.04
CA MET A 31 3.60 -3.17 -7.22
C MET A 31 3.68 -2.70 -8.66
N THR A 32 3.52 -3.56 -9.66
CA THR A 32 3.49 -3.12 -11.05
C THR A 32 2.08 -2.79 -11.49
N ALA A 33 1.08 -3.57 -11.06
CA ALA A 33 -0.31 -3.34 -11.42
C ALA A 33 -0.87 -2.02 -10.88
N VAL A 34 -0.75 -1.77 -9.57
CA VAL A 34 -1.33 -0.58 -8.93
C VAL A 34 -0.85 0.73 -9.57
N PRO A 35 0.45 0.99 -9.73
CA PRO A 35 0.94 2.20 -10.38
C PRO A 35 0.71 2.25 -11.89
N ALA A 36 0.67 1.11 -12.58
CA ALA A 36 0.28 1.10 -13.99
C ALA A 36 -1.16 1.62 -14.16
N PHE A 37 -2.07 1.28 -13.25
CA PHE A 37 -3.41 1.84 -13.23
C PHE A 37 -3.44 3.29 -12.73
N LEU A 38 -2.79 3.59 -11.59
CA LEU A 38 -2.82 4.92 -10.96
C LEU A 38 -2.10 6.00 -11.77
N GLY A 39 -1.01 5.67 -12.44
CA GLY A 39 -0.30 6.57 -13.36
C GLY A 39 -0.84 6.53 -14.79
N GLY A 40 -1.29 5.36 -15.26
CA GLY A 40 -1.81 5.19 -16.62
C GLY A 40 -3.15 5.88 -16.85
N THR A 41 -4.03 5.90 -15.83
CA THR A 41 -5.35 6.55 -15.92
C THR A 41 -5.23 8.08 -16.11
N PRO A 42 -4.50 8.84 -15.27
CA PRO A 42 -4.34 10.28 -15.47
C PRO A 42 -3.55 10.62 -16.75
N LEU A 43 -2.64 9.74 -17.19
CA LEU A 43 -1.91 9.91 -18.45
C LEU A 43 -2.83 9.75 -19.67
N ALA A 44 -3.68 8.72 -19.69
CA ALA A 44 -4.66 8.51 -20.75
C ALA A 44 -5.66 9.68 -20.83
N ILE A 45 -6.11 10.18 -19.68
CA ILE A 45 -6.96 11.38 -19.59
C ILE A 45 -6.24 12.60 -20.16
N ALA A 46 -4.97 12.83 -19.80
CA ALA A 46 -4.20 13.96 -20.30
C ALA A 46 -4.04 13.91 -21.84
N ILE A 47 -3.73 12.74 -22.40
CA ILE A 47 -3.60 12.56 -23.86
C ILE A 47 -4.93 12.84 -24.56
N PHE A 48 -6.05 12.38 -23.99
CA PHE A 48 -7.38 12.63 -24.54
C PHE A 48 -7.72 14.13 -24.59
N PHE A 49 -7.44 14.86 -23.50
CA PHE A 49 -7.68 16.30 -23.43
C PHE A 49 -6.71 17.14 -24.27
N ILE A 50 -5.49 16.64 -24.54
CA ILE A 50 -4.56 17.27 -25.49
C ILE A 50 -5.09 17.13 -26.93
N TYR A 51 -5.67 15.97 -27.27
CA TYR A 51 -6.23 15.75 -28.61
C TYR A 51 -7.51 16.57 -28.85
N TYR A 52 -8.36 16.70 -27.83
CA TYR A 52 -9.55 17.54 -27.86
C TYR A 52 -9.31 18.90 -27.18
N HIS A 53 -8.43 19.71 -27.76
CA HIS A 53 -8.05 21.03 -27.26
C HIS A 53 -9.23 22.05 -27.22
N GLU A 54 -10.25 21.87 -28.05
CA GLU A 54 -11.40 22.77 -28.19
C GLU A 54 -12.30 22.85 -26.94
N ILE A 55 -12.09 21.98 -25.95
CA ILE A 55 -12.91 21.93 -24.73
C ILE A 55 -12.46 23.03 -23.76
N PRO A 56 -13.36 23.91 -23.28
CA PRO A 56 -13.00 24.87 -22.24
C PRO A 56 -12.47 24.12 -21.01
N TYR A 57 -11.48 24.70 -20.33
CA TYR A 57 -10.78 24.11 -19.18
C TYR A 57 -9.80 22.95 -19.46
N ALA A 58 -9.57 22.55 -20.73
CA ALA A 58 -8.61 21.49 -21.08
C ALA A 58 -7.21 21.71 -20.46
N ARG A 59 -6.70 22.95 -20.46
CA ARG A 59 -5.40 23.29 -19.86
C ARG A 59 -5.34 23.02 -18.35
N GLN A 60 -6.44 23.29 -17.63
CA GLN A 60 -6.50 23.08 -16.18
C GLN A 60 -6.57 21.59 -15.86
N ILE A 61 -7.34 20.82 -16.63
CA ILE A 61 -7.48 19.37 -16.47
C ILE A 61 -6.13 18.68 -16.73
N VAL A 62 -5.42 19.07 -17.79
CA VAL A 62 -4.09 18.55 -18.11
C VAL A 62 -3.08 18.89 -16.99
N ALA A 63 -3.10 20.12 -16.47
CA ALA A 63 -2.22 20.51 -15.36
C ALA A 63 -2.47 19.68 -14.09
N ILE A 64 -3.74 19.41 -13.74
CA ILE A 64 -4.10 18.56 -12.60
C ILE A 64 -3.62 17.12 -12.83
N SER A 65 -3.82 16.56 -14.03
CA SER A 65 -3.33 15.22 -14.37
C SER A 65 -1.80 15.12 -14.26
N ILE A 66 -1.07 16.11 -14.76
CA ILE A 66 0.40 16.16 -14.64
C ILE A 66 0.83 16.22 -13.18
N LEU A 67 0.11 16.97 -12.34
CA LEU A 67 0.41 17.08 -10.92
C LEU A 67 0.16 15.76 -10.17
N VAL A 68 -0.89 15.02 -10.54
CA VAL A 68 -1.14 13.66 -10.03
C VAL A 68 -0.03 12.70 -10.46
N VAL A 69 0.39 12.74 -11.72
CA VAL A 69 1.49 11.90 -12.26
C VAL A 69 2.83 12.26 -11.59
N ALA A 70 3.10 13.54 -11.34
CA ALA A 70 4.32 13.98 -10.65
C ALA A 70 4.36 13.48 -9.19
N ASN A 71 3.23 13.52 -8.49
CA ASN A 71 3.12 13.02 -7.12
C ASN A 71 3.09 11.49 -7.04
N HIS A 72 2.76 10.80 -8.14
CA HIS A 72 2.71 9.35 -8.20
C HIS A 72 4.02 8.68 -7.78
N GLY A 73 5.18 9.32 -8.01
CA GLY A 73 6.48 8.80 -7.57
C GLY A 73 6.60 8.67 -6.04
N THR A 74 6.02 9.61 -5.28
CA THR A 74 6.04 9.57 -3.81
C THR A 74 5.11 8.49 -3.26
N VAL A 75 3.90 8.39 -3.83
CA VAL A 75 2.93 7.32 -3.53
C VAL A 75 3.54 5.96 -3.84
N TYR A 76 4.23 5.83 -4.97
CA TYR A 76 4.95 4.61 -5.34
C TYR A 76 6.05 4.25 -4.34
N GLY A 77 6.86 5.22 -3.91
CA GLY A 77 7.88 5.00 -2.87
C GLY A 77 7.28 4.46 -1.57
N ILE A 78 6.19 5.05 -1.09
CA ILE A 78 5.49 4.61 0.12
C ILE A 78 4.86 3.22 -0.08
N LEU A 79 4.20 2.99 -1.21
CA LEU A 79 3.61 1.68 -1.53
C LEU A 79 4.66 0.59 -1.57
N THR A 80 5.83 0.90 -2.15
CA THR A 80 6.97 0.00 -2.27
C THR A 80 7.45 -0.41 -0.88
N LEU A 81 7.67 0.57 0.01
CA LEU A 81 8.03 0.34 1.41
C LEU A 81 6.96 -0.47 2.15
N CYS A 82 5.67 -0.16 1.97
CA CYS A 82 4.57 -0.88 2.62
C CYS A 82 4.35 -2.30 2.07
N LEU A 83 4.73 -2.62 0.84
CA LEU A 83 4.45 -3.94 0.26
C LEU A 83 5.51 -4.99 0.59
N PHE A 84 6.77 -4.60 0.78
CA PHE A 84 7.81 -5.54 1.19
C PHE A 84 7.44 -6.13 2.56
N SER A 85 7.09 -7.43 2.57
CA SER A 85 6.69 -8.16 3.78
C SER A 85 7.76 -8.05 4.90
N SER A 86 9.04 -8.07 4.51
CA SER A 86 10.17 -7.83 5.41
C SER A 86 10.14 -6.43 6.01
N TYR A 87 9.74 -5.43 5.23
CA TYR A 87 9.61 -4.05 5.69
C TYR A 87 8.36 -3.85 6.56
N ARG A 88 7.22 -4.49 6.25
CA ARG A 88 6.04 -4.50 7.14
C ARG A 88 6.33 -5.11 8.50
N LYS A 89 7.14 -6.17 8.58
CA LYS A 89 7.60 -6.72 9.87
C LYS A 89 8.50 -5.73 10.60
N ALA A 90 9.47 -5.13 9.90
CA ALA A 90 10.33 -4.12 10.48
C ALA A 90 9.53 -2.90 10.98
N VAL A 91 8.59 -2.39 10.19
CA VAL A 91 7.68 -1.28 10.55
C VAL A 91 6.76 -1.68 11.69
N LYS A 92 6.20 -2.90 11.71
CA LYS A 92 5.41 -3.36 12.87
C LYS A 92 6.25 -3.36 14.14
N GLU A 93 7.49 -3.84 14.11
CA GLU A 93 8.39 -3.78 15.26
C GLU A 93 8.77 -2.32 15.61
N PHE A 94 9.02 -1.49 14.59
CA PHE A 94 9.38 -0.08 14.76
C PHE A 94 8.21 0.78 15.28
N VAL A 95 6.97 0.45 14.93
CA VAL A 95 5.75 1.14 15.32
C VAL A 95 5.20 0.59 16.64
N ARG A 96 5.46 -0.69 16.94
CA ARG A 96 5.13 -1.31 18.22
C ARG A 96 5.82 -0.61 19.38
N TRP A 97 7.07 -0.18 19.22
CA TRP A 97 7.79 0.53 20.29
C TRP A 97 7.17 1.89 20.67
N PRO A 98 6.89 2.82 19.74
CA PRO A 98 6.18 4.06 20.02
C PRO A 98 4.72 3.83 20.39
N LEU A 99 4.01 2.84 19.82
CA LEU A 99 2.64 2.49 20.25
C LEU A 99 2.59 2.01 21.70
N LEU A 100 3.51 1.15 22.12
CA LEU A 100 3.59 0.68 23.50
C LEU A 100 4.01 1.80 24.45
N LYS A 101 4.87 2.71 24.00
CA LYS A 101 5.24 3.90 24.77
C LYS A 101 4.07 4.87 24.90
N LEU A 102 3.30 5.06 23.83
CA LEU A 102 2.09 5.89 23.83
C LEU A 102 0.97 5.26 24.66
N ASN A 103 0.80 3.94 24.63
CA ASN A 103 -0.13 3.19 25.49
C ASN A 103 0.24 3.29 26.98
N ARG A 104 1.53 3.50 27.30
CA ARG A 104 1.97 3.80 28.67
C ARG A 104 1.80 5.27 29.07
N LEU A 105 1.77 6.18 28.10
CA LEU A 105 1.56 7.62 28.33
C LEU A 105 0.07 8.00 28.33
N LEU A 106 -0.81 7.11 27.87
CA LEU A 106 -2.25 7.29 27.98
C LEU A 106 -2.65 7.28 29.46
N PRO A 107 -3.29 8.35 29.96
CA PRO A 107 -3.73 8.41 31.34
C PRO A 107 -4.77 7.32 31.62
N LYS A 108 -4.66 6.70 32.79
CA LYS A 108 -5.44 5.52 33.24
C LYS A 108 -6.96 5.73 33.17
N ASN A 109 -7.43 6.98 33.13
CA ASN A 109 -8.84 7.36 33.00
C ASN A 109 -9.48 7.01 31.64
N TRP A 110 -8.72 7.02 30.54
CA TRP A 110 -9.24 6.66 29.21
C TRP A 110 -9.36 5.14 28.99
N GLN A 111 -8.59 4.33 29.72
CA GLN A 111 -8.73 2.86 29.67
C GLN A 111 -10.02 2.37 30.32
N MET A 112 -10.55 3.11 31.29
CA MET A 112 -11.78 2.75 31.98
C MET A 112 -13.02 3.01 31.10
N HIS A 113 -12.97 4.04 30.23
CA HIS A 113 -14.07 4.36 29.33
C HIS A 113 -14.22 3.34 28.18
N SER A 114 -13.12 2.85 27.58
CA SER A 114 -13.20 1.86 26.49
C SER A 114 -13.79 0.51 26.93
N GLN A 115 -13.53 0.10 28.18
CA GLN A 115 -14.09 -1.13 28.76
C GLN A 115 -15.61 -1.00 29.00
N THR A 116 -16.10 0.19 29.38
CA THR A 116 -17.55 0.40 29.58
C THR A 116 -18.37 0.32 28.29
N TRP A 117 -17.80 0.71 27.14
CA TRP A 117 -18.45 0.53 25.83
C TRP A 117 -18.47 -0.93 25.40
N ALA A 118 -17.39 -1.67 25.62
CA ALA A 118 -17.31 -3.09 25.26
C ALA A 118 -18.34 -3.94 26.03
N ILE A 119 -18.51 -3.70 27.33
CA ILE A 119 -19.46 -4.44 28.17
C ILE A 119 -20.91 -4.09 27.81
N LYS A 120 -21.21 -2.82 27.47
CA LYS A 120 -22.55 -2.40 27.04
C LYS A 120 -22.97 -3.03 25.70
N VAL A 121 -22.04 -3.17 24.76
CA VAL A 121 -22.34 -3.77 23.45
C VAL A 121 -22.64 -5.27 23.58
N THR A 122 -21.94 -5.98 24.47
CA THR A 122 -22.21 -7.42 24.73
C THR A 122 -23.44 -7.69 25.57
N ALA A 123 -24.00 -6.69 26.25
CA ALA A 123 -25.21 -6.83 27.06
C ALA A 123 -26.51 -6.46 26.31
N VAL A 124 -26.38 -5.92 25.10
CA VAL A 124 -27.50 -5.50 24.23
C VAL A 124 -27.71 -6.48 23.06
N SER A 125 -26.84 -7.48 22.91
CA SER A 125 -26.95 -8.60 21.97
C SER A 125 -27.38 -9.88 22.67
#